data_AF-A0A524KSK7-F1
#
_entry.id   AF-A0A524KSK7-F1
#
_cell.length_a   1.000
_cell.length_b   1.000
_cell.length_c   1.000
_cell.angle_alpha   90.00
_cell.angle_beta   90.00
_cell.angle_gamma   90.00
#
_symmetry.space_group_name_H-M   'P 1'
#
loop_
_entity.id
_entity.type
_entity.pdbx_description
1 polymer ?
#
loop_
_entity_poly.entity_id
_entity_poly.type
_entity_poly.pdbx_seq_one_letter_code
_entity_poly.pdbx_strand_id
1 'polypeptide(L)'
;MKTKRGLTVLTAICVFLLSVSFLTASGAAAPGKADRDTILKTYGKLPLYFIENKGQFDPKVRFYVKTAGQTLYFTDEGIVFDLFRDKAIGEKTAQDIIKGQDKD
;
A
#
# COMPACT_ATOMS: atom_id res chain seq x y z
N MET A 1 -34.28 48.74 -2.43
CA MET A 1 -33.74 47.41 -2.84
C MET A 1 -32.50 47.59 -3.72
N LYS A 2 -31.26 47.47 -3.20
CA LYS A 2 -30.02 47.40 -4.01
C LYS A 2 -28.76 47.13 -3.16
N THR A 3 -28.73 46.03 -2.39
CA THR A 3 -27.52 45.61 -1.64
C THR A 3 -27.30 44.09 -1.67
N LYS A 4 -27.73 43.42 -2.74
CA LYS A 4 -27.55 41.95 -2.88
C LYS A 4 -26.54 41.55 -3.95
N ARG A 5 -26.14 42.47 -4.86
CA ARG A 5 -25.23 42.16 -5.98
C ARG A 5 -23.74 42.27 -5.61
N GLY A 6 -23.37 43.13 -4.65
CA GLY A 6 -21.98 43.25 -4.18
C GLY A 6 -21.53 42.07 -3.31
N LEU A 7 -22.44 41.55 -2.46
CA LEU A 7 -22.17 40.43 -1.56
C LEU A 7 -22.00 39.10 -2.31
N THR A 8 -22.73 38.90 -3.41
CA THR A 8 -22.60 37.72 -4.28
C THR A 8 -21.31 37.72 -5.12
N VAL A 9 -20.80 38.91 -5.49
CA VAL A 9 -19.53 39.02 -6.24
C VAL A 9 -18.33 38.78 -5.32
N LEU A 10 -18.38 39.29 -4.08
CA LEU A 10 -17.31 39.09 -3.10
C LEU A 10 -17.18 37.62 -2.66
N THR A 11 -18.31 36.92 -2.48
CA THR A 11 -18.31 35.48 -2.16
C THR A 11 -17.77 34.62 -3.30
N ALA A 12 -18.12 34.92 -4.56
CA ALA A 12 -17.59 34.21 -5.72
C ALA A 12 -16.06 34.39 -5.88
N ILE A 13 -15.53 35.59 -5.59
CA ILE A 13 -14.09 35.87 -5.62
C ILE A 13 -13.37 35.12 -4.49
N CYS A 14 -13.93 35.08 -3.28
CA CYS A 14 -13.35 34.30 -2.18
C CYS A 14 -13.32 32.79 -2.49
N VAL A 15 -14.39 32.24 -3.07
CA VAL A 15 -14.43 30.81 -3.47
C VAL A 15 -13.43 30.51 -4.59
N PHE A 16 -13.26 31.44 -5.54
CA PHE A 16 -12.27 31.29 -6.62
C PHE A 16 -10.82 31.37 -6.10
N LEU A 17 -10.52 32.30 -5.19
CA LEU A 17 -9.20 32.43 -4.57
C LEU A 17 -8.85 31.25 -3.65
N LEU A 18 -9.83 30.68 -2.96
CA LEU A 18 -9.64 29.47 -2.14
C LEU A 18 -9.40 28.20 -2.99
N SER A 19 -9.94 28.15 -4.22
CA SER A 19 -9.79 27.00 -5.13
C SER A 19 -8.38 26.90 -5.74
N VAL A 20 -7.73 28.03 -6.05
CA VAL A 20 -6.40 28.05 -6.67
C VAL A 20 -5.29 27.62 -5.69
N SER A 21 -5.49 27.82 -4.38
CA SER A 21 -4.53 27.39 -3.35
C SER A 21 -4.44 25.86 -3.17
N PHE A 22 -5.45 25.10 -3.61
CA PHE A 22 -5.45 23.64 -3.47
C PHE A 22 -4.70 22.88 -4.59
N LEU A 23 -4.21 23.57 -5.64
CA LEU A 23 -3.58 22.91 -6.79
C LEU A 23 -2.05 22.97 -6.79
N THR A 24 -1.41 23.74 -5.89
CA THR A 24 0.03 24.03 -5.96
C THR A 24 0.87 23.44 -4.82
N ALA A 25 0.52 22.25 -4.32
CA ALA A 25 1.36 21.51 -3.39
C ALA A 25 1.38 20.01 -3.72
N SER A 26 1.71 19.68 -4.97
CA SER A 26 2.06 18.32 -5.36
C SER A 26 3.51 18.28 -5.87
N GLY A 27 4.43 18.72 -5.01
CA GLY A 27 5.86 18.41 -5.14
C GLY A 27 6.12 17.01 -4.61
N ALA A 28 5.62 15.98 -5.30
CA ALA A 28 6.02 14.60 -5.02
C ALA A 28 7.48 14.44 -5.50
N ALA A 29 8.43 14.68 -4.60
CA ALA A 29 9.80 14.24 -4.79
C ALA A 29 9.74 12.74 -5.10
N ALA A 30 10.09 12.37 -6.34
CA ALA A 30 10.15 10.98 -6.73
C ALA A 30 11.08 10.27 -5.75
N PRO A 31 10.62 9.20 -5.06
CA PRO A 31 11.48 8.47 -4.15
C PRO A 31 12.68 7.99 -4.96
N GLY A 32 13.89 8.43 -4.58
CA GLY A 32 15.13 7.95 -5.19
C GLY A 32 15.12 6.42 -5.19
N LYS A 33 15.64 5.78 -6.26
CA LYS A 33 15.62 4.31 -6.43
C LYS A 33 16.06 3.63 -5.14
N ALA A 34 15.08 3.27 -4.34
CA ALA A 34 15.33 2.64 -3.07
C ALA A 34 15.65 1.20 -3.39
N ASP A 35 16.81 0.75 -2.93
CA ASP A 35 17.24 -0.62 -3.12
C ASP A 35 16.20 -1.55 -2.49
N ARG A 36 15.46 -2.27 -3.36
CA ARG A 36 14.33 -3.11 -2.99
C ARG A 36 14.75 -4.14 -1.95
N ASP A 37 15.95 -4.67 -2.06
CA ASP A 37 16.48 -5.68 -1.14
C ASP A 37 16.74 -5.08 0.24
N THR A 38 17.33 -3.88 0.28
CA THR A 38 17.50 -3.12 1.53
C THR A 38 16.16 -2.75 2.17
N ILE A 39 15.15 -2.37 1.37
CA ILE A 39 13.80 -2.09 1.88
C ILE A 39 13.19 -3.35 2.49
N LEU A 40 13.16 -4.47 1.76
CA LEU A 40 12.56 -5.72 2.24
C LEU A 40 13.27 -6.22 3.51
N LYS A 41 14.60 -6.14 3.55
CA LYS A 41 15.41 -6.53 4.72
C LYS A 41 15.13 -5.65 5.95
N THR A 42 14.85 -4.36 5.75
CA THR A 42 14.50 -3.44 6.84
C THR A 42 13.05 -3.59 7.24
N TYR A 43 12.15 -3.85 6.29
CA TYR A 43 10.73 -4.06 6.52
C TYR A 43 10.46 -5.27 7.43
N GLY A 44 11.24 -6.34 7.27
CA GLY A 44 11.19 -7.51 8.15
C GLY A 44 11.66 -7.27 9.61
N LYS A 45 12.24 -6.10 9.92
CA LYS A 45 12.70 -5.74 11.27
C LYS A 45 11.72 -4.84 12.02
N LEU A 46 10.65 -4.37 11.36
CA LEU A 46 9.62 -3.62 12.07
C LEU A 46 8.90 -4.56 13.05
N PRO A 47 8.53 -4.05 14.24
CA PRO A 47 7.65 -4.80 15.13
C PRO A 47 6.37 -5.17 14.38
N LEU A 48 5.88 -6.40 14.57
CA LEU A 48 4.61 -6.82 14.00
C LEU A 48 3.47 -6.13 14.73
N TYR A 49 2.64 -5.39 13.99
CA TYR A 49 1.47 -4.71 14.50
C TYR A 49 0.20 -5.33 13.94
N PHE A 50 -0.78 -5.54 14.81
CA PHE A 50 -2.14 -5.89 14.41
C PHE A 50 -2.85 -4.63 13.96
N ILE A 51 -3.28 -4.61 12.71
CA ILE A 51 -3.97 -3.47 12.11
C ILE A 51 -5.45 -3.82 12.05
N GLU A 52 -6.28 -3.01 12.71
CA GLU A 52 -7.74 -3.18 12.69
C GLU A 52 -8.28 -2.98 11.27
N ASN A 53 -9.17 -3.88 10.85
CA ASN A 53 -9.92 -3.70 9.61
C ASN A 53 -11.01 -2.66 9.82
N LYS A 54 -10.84 -1.47 9.24
CA LYS A 54 -11.82 -0.38 9.25
C LYS A 54 -12.61 -0.31 7.95
N GLY A 55 -12.81 -1.46 7.29
CA GLY A 55 -13.49 -1.60 6.00
C GLY A 55 -12.56 -1.63 4.78
N GLN A 56 -11.28 -1.93 4.97
CA GLN A 56 -10.33 -2.13 3.86
C GLN A 56 -10.48 -3.51 3.22
N PHE A 57 -10.88 -4.50 4.01
CA PHE A 57 -11.02 -5.90 3.63
C PHE A 57 -12.42 -6.43 3.96
N ASP A 58 -12.66 -7.69 3.62
CA ASP A 58 -13.91 -8.40 3.93
C ASP A 58 -14.33 -8.18 5.40
N PRO A 59 -15.62 -7.93 5.69
CA PRO A 59 -16.10 -7.67 7.04
C PRO A 59 -15.79 -8.78 8.07
N LYS A 60 -15.54 -10.02 7.62
CA LYS A 60 -15.12 -11.12 8.51
C LYS A 60 -13.71 -10.90 9.08
N VAL A 61 -12.87 -10.10 8.43
CA VAL A 61 -11.54 -9.76 8.92
C VAL A 61 -11.66 -8.73 10.04
N ARG A 62 -11.16 -9.07 11.23
CA ARG A 62 -11.08 -8.18 12.40
C ARG A 62 -9.77 -7.41 12.41
N PHE A 63 -8.66 -8.13 12.18
CA PHE A 63 -7.32 -7.57 12.12
C PHE A 63 -6.51 -8.20 10.99
N TYR A 64 -5.46 -7.52 10.55
CA TYR A 64 -4.47 -8.09 9.64
C TYR A 64 -3.06 -7.67 10.03
N VAL A 65 -2.09 -8.48 9.60
CA VAL A 65 -0.66 -8.23 9.81
C VAL A 65 0.04 -8.33 8.45
N LYS A 66 0.78 -7.27 8.08
CA LYS A 66 1.62 -7.26 6.88
C LYS A 66 3.06 -7.54 7.23
N THR A 67 3.69 -8.45 6.47
CA THR A 67 5.11 -8.78 6.57
C THR A 67 5.76 -8.70 5.19
N ALA A 68 7.08 -8.92 5.09
CA ALA A 68 7.81 -8.81 3.83
C ALA A 68 7.40 -9.83 2.75
N GLY A 69 6.74 -10.94 3.11
CA GLY A 69 6.43 -12.03 2.19
C GLY A 69 5.05 -12.65 2.33
N GLN A 70 4.20 -12.10 3.20
CA GLN A 70 2.84 -12.60 3.42
C GLN A 70 1.98 -11.57 4.15
N THR A 71 0.66 -11.76 4.02
CA THR A 71 -0.33 -11.10 4.86
C THR A 71 -1.10 -12.16 5.65
N LEU A 72 -1.27 -11.93 6.95
CA LEU A 72 -2.12 -12.75 7.79
C LEU A 72 -3.41 -11.98 8.08
N TYR A 73 -4.55 -12.64 7.88
CA TYR A 73 -5.86 -12.09 8.18
C TYR A 73 -6.49 -12.87 9.34
N PHE A 74 -6.96 -12.14 10.35
CA PHE A 74 -7.57 -12.71 11.55
C PHE A 74 -9.08 -12.48 11.48
N THR A 75 -9.84 -13.57 11.47
CA THR A 75 -11.30 -13.58 11.53
C THR A 75 -11.75 -14.24 12.84
N ASP A 76 -13.05 -14.18 13.14
CA ASP A 76 -13.61 -14.91 14.27
C ASP A 76 -13.61 -16.44 14.06
N GLU A 77 -13.44 -16.90 12.81
CA GLU A 77 -13.42 -18.32 12.43
C GLU A 77 -11.99 -18.90 12.40
N GLY A 78 -10.96 -18.06 12.25
CA GLY A 78 -9.58 -18.51 12.19
C GLY A 78 -8.61 -17.51 11.55
N ILE A 79 -7.48 -18.03 11.07
CA ILE A 79 -6.41 -17.25 10.45
C ILE A 79 -6.26 -17.68 8.99
N VAL A 80 -6.25 -16.70 8.08
CA VAL A 80 -5.97 -16.91 6.65
C VAL A 80 -4.56 -16.42 6.34
N PHE A 81 -3.77 -17.28 5.68
CA PHE A 81 -2.42 -16.98 5.23
C PHE A 81 -2.43 -16.68 3.73
N ASP A 82 -2.11 -15.45 3.38
CA ASP A 82 -1.86 -15.03 1.99
C ASP A 82 -0.35 -14.97 1.75
N LEU A 83 0.17 -15.98 1.05
CA LEU A 83 1.61 -16.21 0.87
C LEU A 83 2.04 -15.77 -0.54
N PHE A 84 3.07 -14.93 -0.63
CA PHE A 84 3.69 -14.61 -1.91
C PHE A 84 4.70 -15.71 -2.28
N ARG A 85 4.52 -16.32 -3.45
CA ARG A 85 5.50 -17.26 -3.99
C ARG A 85 6.71 -16.49 -4.49
N ASP A 86 7.87 -16.77 -3.92
CA ASP A 86 9.12 -16.25 -4.45
C ASP A 86 9.48 -16.99 -5.76
N LYS A 87 9.42 -16.26 -6.88
CA LYS A 87 9.63 -16.82 -8.22
C LYS A 87 11.06 -17.33 -8.40
N ALA A 88 12.04 -16.73 -7.70
CA ALA A 88 13.44 -17.12 -7.79
C ALA A 88 13.70 -18.55 -7.26
N ILE A 89 12.96 -18.99 -6.25
CA ILE A 89 13.08 -20.34 -5.68
C ILE A 89 12.49 -21.38 -6.63
N GLY A 90 11.36 -21.06 -7.27
CA GLY A 90 10.72 -21.96 -8.24
C GLY A 90 11.55 -22.23 -9.49
N GLU A 91 12.24 -21.21 -10.02
CA GLU A 91 13.12 -21.36 -11.19
C GLU A 91 14.42 -22.09 -10.85
N LYS A 92 15.03 -21.82 -9.68
CA LYS A 92 16.24 -22.52 -9.25
C LYS A 92 15.99 -24.01 -8.99
N THR A 93 14.87 -24.35 -8.33
CA THR A 93 14.48 -25.75 -8.10
C THR A 93 14.15 -26.47 -9.41
N ALA A 94 13.49 -25.83 -10.36
CA ALA A 94 13.22 -26.43 -11.67
C ALA A 94 14.52 -26.69 -12.47
N GLN A 95 15.48 -25.77 -12.43
CA GLN A 95 16.77 -25.94 -13.09
C GLN A 95 17.65 -27.02 -12.44
N ASP A 96 17.64 -27.11 -11.11
CA ASP A 96 18.39 -28.14 -10.36
C ASP A 96 17.81 -29.55 -10.62
N ILE A 97 16.48 -29.68 -10.77
CA ILE A 97 15.81 -30.96 -11.10
C ILE A 97 16.14 -31.41 -12.54
N ILE A 98 16.13 -30.49 -13.50
CA ILE A 98 16.42 -30.80 -14.91
C ILE A 98 17.90 -31.17 -15.10
N LYS A 99 18.82 -30.56 -14.33
CA LYS A 99 20.27 -30.82 -14.43
C LYS A 99 20.72 -32.09 -13.70
N GLY A 100 19.93 -32.60 -12.75
CA GLY A 100 20.22 -33.84 -12.01
C GLY A 100 19.89 -35.14 -12.76
N GLN A 101 19.26 -35.07 -13.94
CA GLN A 101 18.85 -36.24 -14.74
C GLN A 101 19.90 -36.70 -15.78
N ASP A 102 21.08 -36.07 -15.82
CA ASP A 102 22.17 -36.38 -16.78
C ASP A 102 23.43 -36.96 -16.10
N LYS A 103 23.28 -37.51 -14.90
CA LYS A 103 24.35 -38.22 -14.19
C LYS A 103 23.85 -39.56 -13.71
N ASP A 104 23.65 -40.48 -14.65
CA ASP A 104 23.76 -41.94 -14.46
C ASP A 104 24.08 -42.59 -15.80
#